data_AF-A0A8H4RXC4-F1
#
_entry.id   AF-A0A8H4RXC4-F1
#
_cell.length_a   1.000
_cell.length_b   1.000
_cell.length_c   1.000
_cell.angle_alpha   90.00
_cell.angle_beta   90.00
_cell.angle_gamma   90.00
#
_symmetry.space_group_name_H-M   'P 1'
#
loop_
_entity.id
_entity.type
_entity.pdbx_description
1 polymer ?
#
loop_
_entity_poly.entity_id
_entity_poly.type
_entity_poly.pdbx_seq_one_letter_code
_entity_poly.pdbx_strand_id
1 'polypeptide(L)'
;MNTSPLVASVHSGCSWLDEHIESCVKKYSPDVVFVKDLECFVDNEAALYQICDRQRCNTNGFIVPLKNPNFSLINVAKRPESILKSHVPITVQLDLDYAEYIDYSLAEADSFELCQSIEANGNKEPSTRDWWILKPAMTDYGYGIRIFSTMTDLVGCLESLESEGRKSPSIAEDRIPSLLLQEFVAQRYLTSILLLNGKKFHVRAYVLAIGRVQVFVYRELLALITSEVYRQPWDNTTLRSSLTNSSLQPEDIQSSSARNFWSSILDDILPGD
;
A
#
# COMPACT_ATOMS: atom_id res chain seq x y z
N MET A 1 -22.98 26.27 -31.24
CA MET A 1 -22.03 26.43 -30.12
C MET A 1 -20.87 25.50 -30.43
N ASN A 2 -19.69 26.04 -30.71
CA ASN A 2 -18.50 25.23 -30.97
C ASN A 2 -18.09 24.60 -29.63
N THR A 3 -18.44 23.34 -29.41
CA THR A 3 -17.94 22.60 -28.25
C THR A 3 -16.47 22.33 -28.52
N SER A 4 -15.59 22.86 -27.68
CA SER A 4 -14.16 22.54 -27.74
C SER A 4 -13.97 21.03 -27.83
N PRO A 5 -13.05 20.53 -28.67
CA PRO A 5 -12.84 19.10 -28.81
C PRO A 5 -12.42 18.51 -27.45
N LEU A 6 -13.07 17.41 -27.06
CA LEU A 6 -12.65 16.63 -25.91
C LEU A 6 -11.47 15.77 -26.35
N VAL A 7 -10.33 15.94 -25.67
CA VAL A 7 -9.11 15.21 -25.97
C VAL A 7 -8.77 14.32 -24.79
N ALA A 8 -8.41 13.08 -25.06
CA ALA A 8 -7.99 12.13 -24.02
C ALA A 8 -6.60 11.57 -24.29
N SER A 9 -5.85 11.31 -23.23
CA SER A 9 -4.58 10.59 -23.30
C SER A 9 -4.58 9.50 -22.22
N VAL A 10 -4.32 8.26 -22.63
CA VAL A 10 -4.36 7.08 -21.75
C VAL A 10 -3.00 6.41 -21.78
N HIS A 11 -2.40 6.33 -20.60
CA HIS A 11 -1.01 5.96 -20.36
C HIS A 11 -0.90 5.38 -18.96
N SER A 12 -1.68 4.34 -18.67
CA SER A 12 -1.73 3.78 -17.32
C SER A 12 -0.43 3.04 -16.97
N GLY A 13 -0.19 2.86 -15.66
CA GLY A 13 0.93 2.02 -15.19
C GLY A 13 0.76 0.52 -15.48
N CYS A 14 -0.33 0.12 -16.15
CA CYS A 14 -0.65 -1.26 -16.50
C CYS A 14 -1.16 -1.29 -17.94
N SER A 15 -0.26 -1.45 -18.91
CA SER A 15 -0.57 -1.30 -20.35
C SER A 15 -1.77 -2.12 -20.84
N TRP A 16 -2.01 -3.30 -20.27
CA TRP A 16 -3.19 -4.13 -20.61
C TRP A 16 -4.53 -3.43 -20.29
N LEU A 17 -4.55 -2.48 -19.36
CA LEU A 17 -5.74 -1.74 -18.94
C LEU A 17 -6.07 -0.60 -19.91
N ASP A 18 -5.10 -0.12 -20.69
CA ASP A 18 -5.26 1.05 -21.56
C ASP A 18 -6.39 0.83 -22.58
N GLU A 19 -6.43 -0.34 -23.23
CA GLU A 19 -7.48 -0.66 -24.20
C GLU A 19 -8.88 -0.68 -23.57
N HIS A 20 -9.00 -1.18 -22.34
CA HIS A 20 -10.27 -1.19 -21.61
C HIS A 20 -10.72 0.22 -21.22
N ILE A 21 -9.78 1.06 -20.79
CA ILE A 21 -10.03 2.46 -20.47
C ILE A 21 -10.46 3.21 -21.71
N GLU A 22 -9.70 3.10 -22.81
CA GLU A 22 -10.04 3.77 -24.07
C GLU A 22 -11.42 3.36 -24.57
N SER A 23 -11.75 2.06 -24.52
CA SER A 23 -13.07 1.53 -24.89
C SER A 23 -14.17 2.13 -24.01
N CYS A 24 -13.96 2.24 -22.70
CA CYS A 24 -14.89 2.87 -21.77
C CYS A 24 -15.09 4.37 -22.08
N VAL A 25 -14.00 5.10 -22.30
CA VAL A 25 -14.06 6.53 -22.65
C VAL A 25 -14.79 6.74 -23.97
N LYS A 26 -14.48 5.95 -25.02
CA LYS A 26 -15.20 5.98 -26.31
C LYS A 26 -16.69 5.71 -26.17
N LYS A 27 -17.08 4.78 -25.28
CA LYS A 27 -18.47 4.43 -25.03
C LYS A 27 -19.28 5.61 -24.46
N TYR A 28 -18.71 6.40 -23.57
CA TYR A 28 -19.40 7.53 -22.92
C TYR A 28 -19.15 8.88 -23.59
N SER A 29 -18.05 9.01 -24.34
CA SER A 29 -17.67 10.20 -25.10
C SER A 29 -17.22 9.79 -26.52
N PRO A 30 -18.15 9.53 -27.45
CA PRO A 30 -17.81 9.03 -28.79
C PRO A 30 -16.94 9.97 -29.62
N ASP A 31 -17.07 11.28 -29.41
CA ASP A 31 -16.36 12.33 -30.15
C ASP A 31 -14.98 12.66 -29.57
N VAL A 32 -14.52 11.89 -28.58
CA VAL A 32 -13.20 12.08 -27.97
C VAL A 32 -12.07 11.77 -28.95
N VAL A 33 -11.05 12.62 -28.99
CA VAL A 33 -9.84 12.38 -29.77
C VAL A 33 -8.73 11.87 -28.86
N PHE A 34 -8.23 10.67 -29.12
CA PHE A 34 -7.11 10.12 -28.36
C PHE A 34 -5.78 10.63 -28.90
N VAL A 35 -4.94 11.13 -28.00
CA VAL A 35 -3.60 11.64 -28.31
C VAL A 35 -2.58 10.87 -27.49
N LYS A 36 -1.59 10.30 -28.18
CA LYS A 36 -0.50 9.52 -27.56
C LYS A 36 0.62 10.43 -27.02
N ASP A 37 0.86 11.56 -27.66
CA ASP A 37 1.94 12.47 -27.30
C ASP A 37 1.38 13.85 -26.97
N LEU A 38 1.48 14.21 -25.69
CA LEU A 38 0.99 15.49 -25.18
C LEU A 38 1.97 16.65 -25.44
N GLU A 39 3.23 16.37 -25.79
CA GLU A 39 4.23 17.42 -26.07
C GLU A 39 3.88 18.21 -27.34
N CYS A 40 3.10 17.60 -28.24
CA CYS A 40 2.61 18.23 -29.47
C CYS A 40 1.22 18.89 -29.32
N PHE A 41 0.63 18.88 -28.12
CA PHE A 41 -0.69 19.44 -27.90
C PHE A 41 -0.62 20.94 -27.54
N VAL A 42 -1.04 21.80 -28.47
CA VAL A 42 -0.89 23.27 -28.37
C VAL A 42 -2.24 24.00 -28.22
N ASP A 43 -3.35 23.25 -28.15
CA ASP A 43 -4.69 23.85 -28.07
C ASP A 43 -5.09 24.13 -26.61
N ASN A 44 -4.97 25.41 -26.22
CA ASN A 44 -5.33 25.90 -24.89
C ASN A 44 -6.86 25.98 -24.65
N GLU A 45 -7.69 25.82 -25.69
CA GLU A 45 -9.15 25.89 -25.58
C GLU A 45 -9.81 24.51 -25.47
N ALA A 46 -9.06 23.43 -25.72
CA ALA A 46 -9.53 22.06 -25.62
C ALA A 46 -9.54 21.53 -24.18
N ALA A 47 -10.57 20.75 -23.84
CA ALA A 47 -10.60 20.04 -22.58
C ALA A 47 -9.76 18.75 -22.69
N LEU A 48 -8.63 18.71 -21.98
CA LEU A 48 -7.76 17.52 -21.91
C LEU A 48 -8.09 16.66 -20.68
N TYR A 49 -8.38 15.39 -20.92
CA TYR A 49 -8.50 14.38 -19.88
C TYR A 49 -7.33 13.37 -19.96
N GLN A 50 -6.45 13.39 -18.97
CA GLN A 50 -5.28 12.52 -18.93
C GLN A 50 -5.46 11.41 -17.88
N ILE A 51 -5.25 10.16 -18.30
CA ILE A 51 -5.06 9.02 -17.40
C ILE A 51 -3.60 8.61 -17.51
N CYS A 52 -2.85 8.81 -16.43
CA CYS A 52 -1.43 8.50 -16.35
C CYS A 52 -1.08 7.70 -15.10
N ASP A 53 0.05 7.00 -15.14
CA ASP A 53 0.78 6.64 -13.94
C ASP A 53 1.25 7.89 -13.16
N ARG A 54 1.68 7.67 -11.91
CA ARG A 54 2.12 8.74 -11.01
C ARG A 54 3.31 9.55 -11.58
N GLN A 55 4.23 8.90 -12.28
CA GLN A 55 5.44 9.53 -12.78
C GLN A 55 5.11 10.56 -13.87
N ARG A 56 4.26 10.17 -14.83
CA ARG A 56 3.78 11.02 -15.92
C ARG A 56 2.83 12.13 -15.46
N CYS A 57 2.10 11.92 -14.36
CA CYS A 57 1.27 12.99 -13.80
C CYS A 57 2.10 14.04 -13.02
N ASN A 58 3.22 13.64 -12.40
CA ASN A 58 4.13 14.55 -11.68
C ASN A 58 4.84 15.52 -12.65
N THR A 59 5.25 15.05 -13.82
CA THR A 59 5.88 15.90 -14.85
C THR A 59 4.95 17.00 -15.36
N ASN A 60 3.63 16.78 -15.25
CA ASN A 60 2.61 17.70 -15.73
C ASN A 60 2.07 18.64 -14.63
N GLY A 61 2.58 18.56 -13.39
CA GLY A 61 2.27 19.51 -12.31
C GLY A 61 0.89 19.34 -11.64
N PHE A 62 0.19 18.22 -11.85
CA PHE A 62 -1.19 18.02 -11.36
C PHE A 62 -1.31 17.36 -9.98
N ILE A 63 -0.22 16.92 -9.36
CA ILE A 63 -0.26 16.16 -8.10
C ILE A 63 0.44 16.92 -6.96
N VAL A 64 -0.30 17.16 -5.87
CA VAL A 64 0.26 17.42 -4.55
C VAL A 64 0.18 16.11 -3.75
N PRO A 65 1.30 15.45 -3.41
CA PRO A 65 1.25 14.24 -2.59
C PRO A 65 0.73 14.59 -1.20
N LEU A 66 -0.39 13.97 -0.79
CA LEU A 66 -0.88 14.02 0.58
C LEU A 66 0.06 13.18 1.47
N LYS A 67 1.16 13.78 1.93
CA LYS A 67 2.14 13.17 2.84
C LYS A 67 1.71 13.30 4.31
N ASN A 68 0.57 12.75 4.73
CA ASN A 68 0.23 12.84 6.16
C ASN A 68 -0.50 11.61 6.73
N PRO A 69 0.24 10.58 7.21
CA PRO A 69 -0.35 9.44 7.89
C PRO A 69 -1.07 9.81 9.20
N ASN A 70 -0.76 10.97 9.79
CA ASN A 70 -1.35 11.44 11.05
C ASN A 70 -2.78 11.98 10.93
N PHE A 71 -3.35 12.03 9.72
CA PHE A 71 -4.73 12.50 9.50
C PHE A 71 -5.77 11.65 10.23
N SER A 72 -5.50 10.35 10.42
CA SER A 72 -6.36 9.44 11.18
C SER A 72 -6.40 9.83 12.67
N LEU A 73 -5.24 10.07 13.29
CA LEU A 73 -5.10 10.44 14.70
C LEU A 73 -5.81 11.77 15.02
N ILE A 74 -5.64 12.79 14.17
CA ILE A 74 -6.30 14.10 14.33
C ILE A 74 -7.83 13.97 14.25
N ASN A 75 -8.34 13.12 13.35
CA ASN A 75 -9.78 12.91 13.23
C ASN A 75 -10.37 12.16 14.42
N VAL A 76 -9.66 11.16 14.96
CA VAL A 76 -10.13 10.39 16.13
C VAL A 76 -10.16 11.27 17.38
N ALA A 77 -9.16 12.12 17.60
CA ALA A 77 -9.15 13.06 18.72
C ALA A 77 -10.32 14.06 18.67
N LYS A 78 -10.65 14.54 17.46
CA LYS A 78 -11.77 15.49 17.25
C LYS A 78 -13.14 14.81 17.17
N ARG A 79 -13.19 13.52 16.82
CA ARG A 79 -14.41 12.73 16.68
C ARG A 79 -14.23 11.34 17.32
N PRO A 80 -14.29 11.25 18.67
CA PRO A 80 -14.00 10.02 19.39
C PRO A 80 -14.95 8.85 19.07
N GLU A 81 -16.18 9.14 18.63
CA GLU A 81 -17.19 8.16 18.22
C GLU A 81 -17.01 7.64 16.79
N SER A 82 -15.99 8.11 16.06
CA SER A 82 -15.72 7.65 14.71
C SER A 82 -15.28 6.19 14.71
N ILE A 83 -15.82 5.39 13.78
CA ILE A 83 -15.38 4.01 13.56
C ILE A 83 -13.88 3.91 13.26
N LEU A 84 -13.26 4.98 12.73
CA LEU A 84 -11.83 5.01 12.43
C LEU A 84 -10.96 4.78 13.67
N LYS A 85 -11.48 5.07 14.87
CA LYS A 85 -10.78 4.84 16.13
C LYS A 85 -10.35 3.38 16.32
N SER A 86 -11.14 2.42 15.87
CA SER A 86 -10.86 0.99 16.02
C SER A 86 -10.52 0.27 14.70
N HIS A 87 -10.61 0.96 13.57
CA HIS A 87 -10.45 0.37 12.23
C HIS A 87 -9.19 0.86 11.48
N VAL A 88 -8.35 1.67 12.12
CA VAL A 88 -7.05 2.09 11.59
C VAL A 88 -5.96 1.68 12.58
N PRO A 89 -5.04 0.76 12.21
CA PRO A 89 -3.91 0.42 13.06
C PRO A 89 -3.02 1.64 13.29
N ILE A 90 -2.51 1.75 14.52
CA ILE A 90 -1.49 2.74 14.88
C ILE A 90 -0.34 2.65 13.87
N THR A 91 0.08 3.81 13.37
CA THR A 91 1.06 3.93 12.30
C THR A 91 1.99 5.09 12.62
N VAL A 92 3.29 4.80 12.65
CA VAL A 92 4.36 5.76 12.93
C VAL A 92 5.24 5.85 11.69
N GLN A 93 5.50 7.07 11.22
CA GLN A 93 6.49 7.32 10.18
C GLN A 93 7.87 7.42 10.83
N LEU A 94 8.87 6.81 10.20
CA LEU A 94 10.26 6.85 10.63
C LEU A 94 11.09 7.35 9.46
N ASP A 95 11.82 8.43 9.67
CA ASP A 95 12.75 8.97 8.69
C ASP A 95 14.18 8.77 9.24
N LEU A 96 15.00 7.96 8.58
CA LEU A 96 16.37 7.68 8.99
C LEU A 96 17.28 7.38 7.81
N ASP A 97 18.49 7.94 7.82
CA ASP A 97 19.51 7.71 6.80
C ASP A 97 20.20 6.35 6.95
N TYR A 98 20.40 5.91 8.20
CA TYR A 98 21.06 4.65 8.54
C TYR A 98 20.45 4.05 9.81
N ALA A 99 20.52 2.73 9.94
CA ALA A 99 20.01 1.95 11.06
C ALA A 99 20.55 2.42 12.42
N GLU A 100 21.79 2.90 12.45
CA GLU A 100 22.43 3.46 13.66
C GLU A 100 21.74 4.72 14.21
N TYR A 101 20.95 5.42 13.40
CA TYR A 101 20.23 6.65 13.80
C TYR A 101 18.78 6.39 14.21
N ILE A 102 18.37 5.14 14.42
CA ILE A 102 16.97 4.81 14.76
C ILE A 102 16.48 5.53 16.03
N ASP A 103 17.35 5.70 17.03
CA ASP A 103 16.99 6.39 18.28
C ASP A 103 16.63 7.87 18.04
N TYR A 104 17.34 8.54 17.12
CA TYR A 104 17.03 9.92 16.73
C TYR A 104 15.71 9.98 15.97
N SER A 105 15.51 9.07 15.02
CA SER A 105 14.26 8.98 14.24
C SER A 105 13.04 8.75 15.13
N LEU A 106 13.15 7.85 16.11
CA LEU A 106 12.09 7.57 17.07
C LEU A 106 11.77 8.80 17.94
N ALA A 107 12.79 9.55 18.36
CA ALA A 107 12.61 10.78 19.13
C ALA A 107 11.93 11.88 18.30
N GLU A 108 12.25 12.02 17.02
CA GLU A 108 11.67 13.03 16.13
C GLU A 108 10.25 12.69 15.68
N ALA A 109 9.92 11.40 15.51
CA ALA A 109 8.64 10.94 14.99
C ALA A 109 7.44 11.07 15.97
N ASP A 110 7.62 11.69 17.15
CA ASP A 110 6.65 11.67 18.26
C ASP A 110 6.12 10.24 18.55
N SER A 111 7.00 9.24 18.42
CA SER A 111 6.66 7.82 18.34
C SER A 111 6.36 7.14 19.68
N PHE A 112 5.74 7.87 20.61
CA PHE A 112 5.53 7.43 22.00
C PHE A 112 4.88 6.05 22.10
N GLU A 113 3.85 5.78 21.29
CA GLU A 113 3.15 4.49 21.29
C GLU A 113 4.03 3.32 20.81
N LEU A 114 4.92 3.56 19.85
CA LEU A 114 5.87 2.56 19.36
C LEU A 114 6.93 2.27 20.42
N CYS A 115 7.56 3.32 20.97
CA CYS A 115 8.58 3.21 22.01
C CYS A 115 8.04 2.49 23.25
N GLN A 116 6.88 2.90 23.75
CA GLN A 116 6.24 2.26 24.91
C GLN A 116 5.91 0.79 24.63
N SER A 117 5.44 0.49 23.41
CA SER A 117 5.13 -0.89 23.02
C SER A 117 6.39 -1.77 22.99
N ILE A 118 7.49 -1.27 22.42
CA ILE A 118 8.77 -1.98 22.35
C ILE A 118 9.36 -2.19 23.74
N GLU A 119 9.33 -1.17 24.60
CA GLU A 119 9.82 -1.26 25.98
C GLU A 119 9.01 -2.28 26.78
N ALA A 120 7.68 -2.22 26.71
CA ALA A 120 6.79 -3.18 27.38
C ALA A 120 7.01 -4.62 26.88
N ASN A 121 7.33 -4.81 25.60
CA ASN A 121 7.59 -6.12 25.02
C ASN A 121 8.84 -6.81 25.59
N GLY A 122 9.81 -6.05 26.13
CA GLY A 122 11.02 -6.61 26.75
C GLY A 122 10.73 -7.55 27.93
N ASN A 123 9.58 -7.36 28.59
CA ASN A 123 9.15 -8.17 29.74
C ASN A 123 8.04 -9.18 29.39
N LYS A 124 7.70 -9.34 28.10
CA LYS A 124 6.61 -10.21 27.64
C LYS A 124 7.14 -11.41 26.88
N GLU A 125 6.47 -12.56 27.06
CA GLU A 125 6.64 -13.73 26.21
C GLU A 125 6.27 -13.39 24.75
N PRO A 126 6.97 -13.92 23.73
CA PRO A 126 6.76 -13.57 22.32
C PRO A 126 5.30 -13.61 21.85
N SER A 127 4.51 -14.58 22.34
CA SER A 127 3.09 -14.75 22.00
C SER A 127 2.15 -13.69 22.58
N THR A 128 2.62 -12.92 23.56
CA THR A 128 1.86 -11.86 24.24
C THR A 128 2.36 -10.46 23.91
N ARG A 129 3.39 -10.35 23.08
CA ARG A 129 3.96 -9.09 22.61
C ARG A 129 3.02 -8.38 21.65
N ASP A 130 3.15 -7.06 21.64
CA ASP A 130 2.59 -6.22 20.60
C ASP A 130 3.50 -6.26 19.38
N TRP A 131 3.02 -6.81 18.27
CA TRP A 131 3.82 -6.97 17.05
C TRP A 131 3.65 -5.79 16.11
N TRP A 132 4.71 -5.48 15.36
CA TRP A 132 4.77 -4.37 14.42
C TRP A 132 5.26 -4.85 13.06
N ILE A 133 4.84 -4.15 12.01
CA ILE A 133 5.27 -4.38 10.63
C ILE A 133 5.97 -3.13 10.11
N LEU A 134 7.24 -3.29 9.75
CA LEU A 134 8.07 -2.26 9.13
C LEU A 134 7.89 -2.32 7.61
N LYS A 135 7.58 -1.18 7.00
CA LYS A 135 7.32 -1.04 5.57
C LYS A 135 8.17 0.10 5.03
N PRO A 136 9.07 -0.13 4.08
CA PRO A 136 9.74 0.96 3.38
C PRO A 136 8.75 1.74 2.51
N ALA A 137 8.84 3.07 2.49
CA ALA A 137 7.88 3.92 1.77
C ALA A 137 8.04 3.86 0.24
N MET A 138 9.22 3.46 -0.23
CA MET A 138 9.63 3.48 -1.64
C MET A 138 9.86 2.08 -2.22
N THR A 139 9.24 1.04 -1.67
CA THR A 139 9.31 -0.31 -2.25
C THR A 139 7.96 -0.74 -2.80
N ASP A 140 7.98 -1.18 -4.06
CA ASP A 140 6.83 -1.83 -4.67
C ASP A 140 6.77 -3.32 -4.28
N TYR A 141 5.62 -3.93 -4.56
CA TYR A 141 5.42 -5.38 -4.47
C TYR A 141 5.58 -6.01 -3.08
N GLY A 142 5.72 -5.18 -2.02
CA GLY A 142 5.93 -5.65 -0.65
C GLY A 142 7.38 -6.06 -0.35
N TYR A 143 8.32 -5.67 -1.21
CA TYR A 143 9.75 -5.88 -0.95
C TYR A 143 10.20 -5.09 0.30
N GLY A 144 11.12 -5.67 1.06
CA GLY A 144 11.70 -5.02 2.24
C GLY A 144 10.77 -4.94 3.47
N ILE A 145 9.54 -5.47 3.39
CA ILE A 145 8.67 -5.55 4.56
C ILE A 145 9.28 -6.51 5.59
N ARG A 146 9.23 -6.13 6.87
CA ARG A 146 9.68 -6.95 8.01
C ARG A 146 8.67 -6.89 9.14
N ILE A 147 8.65 -7.90 10.00
CA ILE A 147 7.81 -7.95 11.21
C ILE A 147 8.74 -8.01 12.41
N PHE A 148 8.45 -7.21 13.44
CA PHE A 148 9.32 -7.03 14.61
C PHE A 148 8.49 -6.84 15.88
N SER A 149 9.10 -7.07 17.03
CA SER A 149 8.46 -6.85 18.34
C SER A 149 9.34 -6.12 19.35
N THR A 150 10.66 -6.18 19.19
CA THR A 150 11.63 -5.56 20.10
C THR A 150 12.53 -4.56 19.38
N MET A 151 13.29 -3.76 20.14
CA MET A 151 14.28 -2.85 19.58
C MET A 151 15.36 -3.61 18.81
N THR A 152 15.81 -4.75 19.36
CA THR A 152 16.79 -5.63 18.72
C THR A 152 16.26 -6.15 17.38
N ASP A 153 14.98 -6.54 17.32
CA ASP A 153 14.36 -6.96 16.06
C ASP A 153 14.34 -5.81 15.03
N LEU A 154 13.97 -4.59 15.47
CA LEU A 154 13.88 -3.42 14.60
C LEU A 154 15.23 -3.06 14.00
N VAL A 155 16.28 -2.96 14.82
CA VAL A 155 17.65 -2.70 14.37
C VAL A 155 18.10 -3.78 13.39
N GLY A 156 17.92 -5.07 13.73
CA GLY A 156 18.29 -6.17 12.85
C GLY A 156 17.54 -6.16 11.51
N CYS A 157 16.27 -5.72 11.50
CA CYS A 157 15.51 -5.53 10.27
C CYS A 157 16.14 -4.44 9.38
N LEU A 158 16.49 -3.29 9.95
CA LEU A 158 17.09 -2.17 9.22
C LEU A 158 18.48 -2.53 8.67
N GLU A 159 19.34 -3.13 9.49
CA GLU A 159 20.68 -3.58 9.07
C GLU A 159 20.62 -4.61 7.94
N SER A 160 19.67 -5.55 7.99
CA SER A 160 19.44 -6.53 6.91
C SER A 160 19.08 -5.82 5.61
N LEU A 161 18.20 -4.81 5.66
CA LEU A 161 17.77 -4.05 4.48
C LEU A 161 18.93 -3.25 3.89
N GLU A 162 19.77 -2.64 4.71
CA GLU A 162 20.97 -1.95 4.24
C GLU A 162 21.96 -2.91 3.56
N SER A 163 22.19 -4.07 4.17
CA SER A 163 23.11 -5.09 3.62
C SER A 163 22.63 -5.59 2.26
N GLU A 164 21.32 -5.82 2.10
CA GLU A 164 20.71 -6.22 0.83
C GLU A 164 20.95 -5.17 -0.28
N GLY A 165 20.92 -3.87 0.06
CA GLY A 165 21.13 -2.79 -0.91
C GLY A 165 22.56 -2.60 -1.34
N ARG A 166 23.51 -2.84 -0.44
CA ARG A 166 24.94 -2.79 -0.78
C ARG A 166 25.35 -3.96 -1.67
N LYS A 167 24.64 -5.09 -1.60
CA LYS A 167 24.91 -6.30 -2.40
C LYS A 167 24.26 -6.28 -3.78
N SER A 168 23.20 -5.50 -3.99
CA SER A 168 22.61 -5.32 -5.31
C SER A 168 23.50 -4.41 -6.17
N PRO A 169 24.11 -4.89 -7.27
CA PRO A 169 24.72 -3.98 -8.23
C PRO A 169 23.61 -3.06 -8.77
N SER A 170 23.94 -1.79 -8.96
CA SER A 170 23.06 -0.67 -9.33
C SER A 170 22.40 -0.76 -10.72
N ILE A 171 22.03 -1.95 -11.18
CA ILE A 171 21.59 -2.25 -12.56
C ILE A 171 20.32 -3.13 -12.58
N ALA A 172 19.40 -2.95 -11.63
CA ALA A 172 18.01 -3.38 -11.82
C ALA A 172 17.19 -2.12 -12.03
N GLU A 173 16.88 -1.80 -13.30
CA GLU A 173 16.30 -0.51 -13.73
C GLU A 173 14.97 -0.12 -13.06
N ASP A 174 14.32 -1.04 -12.32
CA ASP A 174 13.00 -0.82 -11.69
C ASP A 174 12.97 -1.01 -10.16
N ARG A 175 14.11 -1.19 -9.48
CA ARG A 175 14.11 -1.32 -8.00
C ARG A 175 14.87 -0.18 -7.37
N ILE A 176 14.20 0.55 -6.47
CA ILE A 176 14.84 1.57 -5.64
C ILE A 176 15.90 0.86 -4.78
N PRO A 177 17.20 1.16 -4.98
CA PRO A 177 18.27 0.64 -4.13
C PRO A 177 17.90 0.83 -2.66
N SER A 178 18.02 -0.20 -1.82
CA SER A 178 17.63 -0.04 -0.41
C SER A 178 18.48 0.98 0.35
N LEU A 179 19.64 1.37 -0.21
CA LEU A 179 20.45 2.50 0.25
C LEU A 179 19.76 3.88 0.11
N LEU A 180 18.66 3.96 -0.64
CA LEU A 180 17.83 5.16 -0.80
C LEU A 180 16.55 5.10 0.04
N LEU A 181 16.34 4.04 0.83
CA LEU A 181 15.18 3.93 1.72
C LEU A 181 15.44 4.75 2.97
N GLN A 182 15.04 6.01 2.94
CA GLN A 182 15.11 6.92 4.08
C GLN A 182 13.78 7.01 4.84
N GLU A 183 12.67 6.79 4.13
CA GLU A 183 11.31 6.88 4.67
C GLU A 183 10.76 5.46 4.94
N PHE A 184 10.39 5.20 6.18
CA PHE A 184 9.77 3.95 6.63
C PHE A 184 8.46 4.23 7.36
N VAL A 185 7.64 3.20 7.45
CA VAL A 185 6.43 3.18 8.26
C VAL A 185 6.45 1.95 9.16
N ALA A 186 6.40 2.18 10.46
CA ALA A 186 6.13 1.16 11.46
C ALA A 186 4.64 1.19 11.81
N GLN A 187 3.93 0.11 11.49
CA GLN A 187 2.49 0.00 11.76
C GLN A 187 2.22 -1.17 12.70
N ARG A 188 1.23 -1.04 13.58
CA ARG A 188 0.81 -2.13 14.45
C ARG A 188 0.36 -3.32 13.61
N TYR A 189 0.98 -4.48 13.83
CA TYR A 189 0.64 -5.71 13.14
C TYR A 189 -0.52 -6.41 13.85
N LEU A 190 -1.53 -6.81 13.08
CA LEU A 190 -2.68 -7.53 13.59
C LEU A 190 -2.38 -9.03 13.65
N THR A 191 -2.31 -9.57 14.87
CA THR A 191 -2.07 -11.01 15.14
C THR A 191 -3.36 -11.80 15.33
N SER A 192 -4.41 -11.14 15.84
CA SER A 192 -5.77 -11.67 15.88
C SER A 192 -6.49 -11.27 14.60
N ILE A 193 -6.49 -12.18 13.62
CA ILE A 193 -7.08 -11.98 12.30
C ILE A 193 -8.03 -13.11 11.95
N LEU A 194 -9.01 -12.79 11.13
CA LEU A 194 -9.84 -13.80 10.50
C LEU A 194 -9.03 -14.55 9.43
N LEU A 195 -9.15 -15.87 9.44
CA LEU A 195 -8.47 -16.76 8.51
C LEU A 195 -9.48 -17.43 7.58
N LEU A 196 -9.11 -17.59 6.32
CA LEU A 196 -9.86 -18.33 5.33
C LEU A 196 -9.17 -19.67 5.11
N ASN A 197 -9.80 -20.77 5.55
CA ASN A 197 -9.20 -22.11 5.47
C ASN A 197 -7.77 -22.15 6.05
N GLY A 198 -7.56 -21.46 7.18
CA GLY A 198 -6.26 -21.33 7.83
C GLY A 198 -5.28 -20.36 7.17
N LYS A 199 -5.65 -19.66 6.10
CA LYS A 199 -4.79 -18.73 5.37
C LYS A 199 -5.17 -17.27 5.65
N LYS A 200 -4.18 -16.39 5.63
CA LYS A 200 -4.41 -14.95 5.80
C LYS A 200 -4.92 -14.37 4.49
N PHE A 201 -5.80 -13.38 4.57
CA PHE A 201 -6.24 -12.61 3.42
C PHE A 201 -6.43 -11.13 3.77
N HIS A 202 -6.45 -10.27 2.76
CA HIS A 202 -6.94 -8.90 2.88
C HIS A 202 -7.94 -8.60 1.77
N VAL A 203 -8.79 -7.62 2.01
CA VAL A 203 -9.77 -7.15 1.03
C VAL A 203 -9.27 -5.84 0.41
N ARG A 204 -9.23 -5.80 -0.91
CA ARG A 204 -8.94 -4.61 -1.70
C ARG A 204 -10.24 -3.99 -2.17
N ALA A 205 -10.47 -2.75 -1.72
CA ALA A 205 -11.55 -1.89 -2.18
C ALA A 205 -11.03 -0.86 -3.17
N TYR A 206 -11.84 -0.53 -4.17
CA TYR A 206 -11.54 0.50 -5.15
C TYR A 206 -12.35 1.76 -4.82
N VAL A 207 -11.67 2.88 -4.65
CA VAL A 207 -12.28 4.17 -4.27
C VAL A 207 -11.94 5.21 -5.32
N LEU A 208 -12.95 5.89 -5.84
CA LEU A 208 -12.80 6.98 -6.81
C LEU A 208 -13.18 8.32 -6.15
N ALA A 209 -12.27 9.28 -6.19
CA ALA A 209 -12.51 10.65 -5.76
C ALA A 209 -12.64 11.57 -6.98
N ILE A 210 -13.73 12.35 -7.06
CA ILE A 210 -14.01 13.25 -8.19
C ILE A 210 -14.15 14.69 -7.70
N GLY A 211 -13.54 15.63 -8.43
CA GLY A 211 -13.69 17.07 -8.21
C GLY A 211 -13.23 17.55 -6.84
N ARG A 212 -14.04 18.39 -6.19
CA ARG A 212 -13.76 18.99 -4.86
C ARG A 212 -14.21 18.11 -3.68
N VAL A 213 -14.04 16.79 -3.81
CA VAL A 213 -14.39 15.72 -2.85
C VAL A 213 -15.82 15.17 -3.00
N GLN A 214 -16.03 14.38 -4.04
CA GLN A 214 -17.05 13.32 -4.06
C GLN A 214 -16.34 11.97 -4.01
N VAL A 215 -16.71 11.10 -3.07
CA VAL A 215 -16.02 9.81 -2.84
C VAL A 215 -16.98 8.67 -3.13
N PHE A 216 -16.58 7.79 -4.05
CA PHE A 216 -17.34 6.61 -4.46
C PHE A 216 -16.55 5.35 -4.16
N VAL A 217 -17.18 4.39 -3.48
CA VAL A 217 -16.60 3.06 -3.25
C VAL A 217 -17.22 2.10 -4.26
N TYR A 218 -16.37 1.43 -5.04
CA TYR A 218 -16.84 0.42 -5.98
C TYR A 218 -17.38 -0.80 -5.22
N ARG A 219 -18.51 -1.33 -5.69
CA ARG A 219 -19.22 -2.39 -4.97
C ARG A 219 -18.40 -3.67 -4.92
N GLU A 220 -17.79 -4.08 -6.03
CA GLU A 220 -17.03 -5.33 -6.05
C GLU A 220 -15.70 -5.18 -5.33
N LEU A 221 -15.41 -6.14 -4.46
CA LEU A 221 -14.20 -6.19 -3.65
C LEU A 221 -13.38 -7.42 -4.01
N LEU A 222 -12.05 -7.30 -3.92
CA LEU A 222 -11.13 -8.39 -4.23
C LEU A 222 -10.47 -8.90 -2.94
N ALA A 223 -10.67 -10.16 -2.60
CA ALA A 223 -9.95 -10.84 -1.55
C ALA A 223 -8.62 -11.39 -2.09
N LEU A 224 -7.53 -11.05 -1.42
CA LEU A 224 -6.17 -11.45 -1.76
C LEU A 224 -5.63 -12.33 -0.64
N ILE A 225 -5.41 -13.61 -0.94
CA ILE A 225 -5.18 -14.70 0.01
C ILE A 225 -3.72 -15.17 -0.11
N THR A 226 -3.08 -15.49 1.01
CA THR A 226 -1.73 -16.07 1.02
C THR A 226 -1.72 -17.48 0.42
N SER A 227 -0.60 -17.90 -0.14
CA SER A 227 -0.42 -19.29 -0.60
C SER A 227 -0.22 -20.25 0.58
N GLU A 228 0.43 -19.79 1.64
CA GLU A 228 0.78 -20.55 2.85
C GLU A 228 -0.27 -20.40 3.97
N VAL A 229 -0.38 -21.43 4.81
CA VAL A 229 -1.17 -21.39 6.07
C VAL A 229 -0.58 -20.33 6.98
N TYR A 230 -1.44 -19.48 7.54
CA TYR A 230 -1.03 -18.43 8.43
C TYR A 230 -0.40 -19.02 9.69
N ARG A 231 0.71 -18.42 10.11
CA ARG A 231 1.35 -18.70 11.38
C ARG A 231 1.66 -17.40 12.07
N GLN A 232 1.77 -17.48 13.39
CA GLN A 232 1.97 -16.30 14.20
C GLN A 232 3.42 -15.80 14.06
N PRO A 233 3.66 -14.49 14.20
CA PRO A 233 4.98 -13.92 13.94
C PRO A 233 6.07 -14.41 14.91
N TRP A 234 5.70 -14.84 16.12
CA TRP A 234 6.64 -15.44 17.08
C TRP A 234 7.09 -16.86 16.72
N ASP A 235 6.43 -17.54 15.79
CA ASP A 235 6.82 -18.87 15.34
C ASP A 235 8.00 -18.82 14.33
N ASN A 236 8.58 -17.62 14.12
CA ASN A 236 9.68 -17.32 13.20
C ASN A 236 9.45 -17.83 11.77
N THR A 237 8.27 -17.52 11.25
CA THR A 237 7.77 -18.08 9.99
C THR A 237 8.11 -17.20 8.81
N THR A 238 8.14 -17.82 7.63
CA THR A 238 8.25 -17.13 6.35
C THR A 238 7.22 -15.99 6.24
N LEU A 239 7.68 -14.80 5.80
CA LEU A 239 6.82 -13.65 5.54
C LEU A 239 5.70 -13.96 4.52
N ARG A 240 5.86 -15.01 3.70
CA ARG A 240 4.86 -15.48 2.72
C ARG A 240 3.51 -15.84 3.34
N SER A 241 3.50 -16.39 4.55
CA SER A 241 2.26 -16.67 5.30
C SER A 241 1.60 -15.40 5.86
N SER A 242 2.37 -14.31 5.99
CA SER A 242 1.94 -13.05 6.61
C SER A 242 1.63 -11.94 5.61
N LEU A 243 2.12 -12.05 4.37
CA LEU A 243 1.97 -11.05 3.31
C LEU A 243 1.15 -11.60 2.15
N THR A 244 0.10 -10.88 1.83
CA THR A 244 -0.95 -11.23 0.86
C THR A 244 -0.74 -10.60 -0.52
N ASN A 245 0.38 -9.92 -0.75
CA ASN A 245 0.68 -9.29 -2.03
C ASN A 245 0.88 -10.37 -3.08
N SER A 246 0.18 -10.29 -4.21
CA SER A 246 0.23 -11.29 -5.29
C SER A 246 1.64 -11.50 -5.83
N SER A 247 2.43 -10.43 -5.93
CA SER A 247 3.83 -10.46 -6.40
C SER A 247 4.78 -11.23 -5.48
N LEU A 248 4.39 -11.49 -4.23
CA LEU A 248 5.12 -12.34 -3.29
C LEU A 248 4.64 -13.79 -3.29
N GLN A 249 3.53 -14.07 -3.98
CA GLN A 249 2.98 -15.42 -4.09
C GLN A 249 3.63 -16.19 -5.25
N PRO A 250 3.79 -17.52 -5.10
CA PRO A 250 4.23 -18.40 -6.19
C PRO A 250 3.38 -18.21 -7.46
N GLU A 251 4.02 -18.12 -8.62
CA GLU A 251 3.38 -17.83 -9.91
C GLU A 251 2.24 -18.82 -10.25
N ASP A 252 2.42 -20.07 -9.89
CA ASP A 252 1.46 -21.17 -10.09
C ASP A 252 0.16 -21.01 -9.29
N ILE A 253 0.16 -20.19 -8.23
CA ILE A 253 -0.98 -19.99 -7.33
C ILE A 253 -1.58 -18.58 -7.46
N GLN A 254 -0.91 -17.65 -8.15
CA GLN A 254 -1.33 -16.24 -8.25
C GLN A 254 -2.77 -16.08 -8.78
N SER A 255 -3.19 -16.86 -9.77
CA SER A 255 -4.56 -16.81 -10.32
C SER A 255 -5.63 -17.21 -9.31
N SER A 256 -5.31 -18.11 -8.37
CA SER A 256 -6.21 -18.58 -7.32
C SER A 256 -6.15 -17.75 -6.02
N SER A 257 -5.10 -16.91 -5.91
CA SER A 257 -4.84 -16.04 -4.76
C SER A 257 -5.75 -14.81 -4.70
N ALA A 258 -6.40 -14.47 -5.81
CA ALA A 258 -7.30 -13.33 -5.93
C ALA A 258 -8.73 -13.81 -6.24
N ARG A 259 -9.69 -13.49 -5.38
CA ARG A 259 -11.10 -13.90 -5.53
C ARG A 259 -12.03 -12.74 -5.30
N ASN A 260 -13.20 -12.74 -5.96
CA ASN A 260 -14.24 -11.79 -5.62
C ASN A 260 -14.74 -12.07 -4.19
N PHE A 261 -14.75 -11.04 -3.35
CA PHE A 261 -15.08 -11.20 -1.94
C PHE A 261 -16.55 -11.58 -1.72
N TRP A 262 -17.48 -10.91 -2.40
CA TRP A 262 -18.91 -11.13 -2.19
C TRP A 262 -19.39 -12.49 -2.69
N SER A 263 -18.89 -12.94 -3.84
CA SER A 263 -19.35 -14.17 -4.48
C SER A 263 -18.61 -15.43 -4.04
N SER A 264 -17.47 -15.31 -3.36
CA SER A 264 -16.56 -16.45 -3.17
C SER A 264 -15.96 -16.60 -1.78
N ILE A 265 -16.20 -15.64 -0.89
CA ILE A 265 -15.57 -15.62 0.45
C ILE A 265 -16.62 -15.60 1.56
N LEU A 266 -17.79 -15.02 1.31
CA LEU A 266 -18.84 -14.91 2.33
C LEU A 266 -19.30 -16.29 2.81
N ASP A 267 -19.46 -17.24 1.90
CA ASP A 267 -19.89 -18.62 2.20
C ASP A 267 -18.82 -19.42 2.97
N ASP A 268 -17.54 -19.09 2.78
CA ASP A 268 -16.42 -19.76 3.45
C ASP A 268 -16.17 -19.20 4.87
N ILE A 269 -16.54 -17.93 5.12
CA ILE A 269 -16.33 -17.24 6.41
C ILE A 269 -17.53 -17.38 7.33
N LEU A 270 -18.74 -17.34 6.77
CA LEU A 270 -19.99 -17.54 7.46
C LEU A 270 -20.58 -18.86 6.93
N PRO A 271 -20.06 -20.03 7.35
CA PRO A 271 -20.75 -21.27 7.06
C PRO A 271 -22.17 -21.12 7.60
N GLY A 272 -23.16 -21.24 6.72
CA GLY A 272 -24.57 -21.08 7.07
C GLY A 272 -24.96 -21.93 8.28
N ASP A 273 -25.93 -21.43 9.03
CA ASP A 273 -26.55 -22.06 10.21
C ASP A 273 -26.68 -23.60 10.13
#